data_AF-A0A1X0NLY1-F1
#
_entry.id   AF-A0A1X0NLY1-F1
#
_cell.length_a   1.000
_cell.length_b   1.000
_cell.length_c   1.000
_cell.angle_alpha   90.00
_cell.angle_beta   90.00
_cell.angle_gamma   90.00
#
_symmetry.space_group_name_H-M   'P 1'
#
loop_
_entity.id
_entity.type
_entity.pdbx_description
1 polymer ?
#
loop_
_entity_poly.entity_id
_entity_poly.type
_entity_poly.pdbx_seq_one_letter_code
_entity_poly.pdbx_strand_id
1 'polypeptide(L)'
;MFVQLRRMVYLLVLLQWCVCVSYATCNDSDLVDSDKMLGTLRNEANGYIVEGRVCMAEMAERVRMCNESEVNATRIAEEAANSVNEVGVLVVGGGDTTSGEVITKEKIDDLEVKVKLAEKNVQETWKAVEESAKLMHLTDLAKWSCFASLGNLRATVGRINDSRVYFDYVMGSGPGECVTEEREQLKKDLKNITDELSLMEVKMKWGFRDAVDVKKTAVEGMNAAKKVMSDTVTKYNEILVKMTEKLAKKSQDGEDMKKLSDIQEAVNTSKKSLDTIVNQSEASTKSRRLLSDVSVKVVNETRGSESVTFLQLIRESPNDPLENLKERASAELKVKLRNAEKEETERIKRVKQAEAERIRLAKEREERERARALDREKRLAKEKQERERAEAEKLDEEEKRREQEKAESERRVKEEETKRERLAEDVKARKEKEEKLAKRAKGRKDGSNGPTLDPCPLLLLLMCVLGCTFVC
;
A
#
# COMPACT_ATOMS: atom_id res chain seq x y z
N MET A 1 -4.25 -74.76 8.42
CA MET A 1 -4.73 -73.77 7.43
C MET A 1 -5.37 -72.52 8.05
N PHE A 2 -6.23 -72.60 9.08
CA PHE A 2 -6.89 -71.41 9.66
C PHE A 2 -5.95 -70.32 10.21
N VAL A 3 -4.79 -70.69 10.76
CA VAL A 3 -3.78 -69.73 11.26
C VAL A 3 -3.09 -68.97 10.12
N GLN A 4 -2.89 -69.60 8.97
CA GLN A 4 -2.30 -68.96 7.78
C GLN A 4 -3.28 -67.97 7.13
N LEU A 5 -4.57 -68.32 7.08
CA LEU A 5 -5.63 -67.43 6.60
C LEU A 5 -5.75 -66.16 7.47
N ARG A 6 -5.69 -66.29 8.79
CA ARG A 6 -5.72 -65.12 9.69
C ARG A 6 -4.53 -64.18 9.47
N ARG A 7 -3.32 -64.72 9.30
CA ARG A 7 -2.13 -63.91 9.02
C ARG A 7 -2.21 -63.18 7.68
N MET A 8 -2.80 -63.80 6.66
CA MET A 8 -2.97 -63.17 5.35
C MET A 8 -3.98 -62.01 5.39
N VAL A 9 -5.04 -62.12 6.19
CA VAL A 9 -6.02 -61.03 6.38
C VAL A 9 -5.37 -59.83 7.07
N TYR A 10 -4.57 -60.03 8.12
CA TYR A 10 -3.85 -58.93 8.76
C TYR A 10 -2.86 -58.25 7.80
N LEU A 11 -2.18 -59.03 6.96
CA LEU A 11 -1.26 -58.51 5.94
C LEU A 11 -2.00 -57.71 4.88
N LEU A 12 -3.18 -58.15 4.44
CA LEU A 12 -4.01 -57.42 3.48
C LEU A 12 -4.59 -56.14 4.08
N VAL A 13 -5.01 -56.15 5.35
CA VAL A 13 -5.47 -54.93 6.04
C VAL A 13 -4.31 -53.94 6.21
N LEU A 14 -3.10 -54.41 6.56
CA LEU A 14 -1.89 -53.58 6.62
C LEU A 14 -1.48 -53.05 5.26
N LEU A 15 -1.53 -53.88 4.21
CA LEU A 15 -1.28 -53.45 2.83
C LEU A 15 -2.31 -52.43 2.37
N GLN A 16 -3.58 -52.63 2.67
CA GLN A 16 -4.63 -51.69 2.33
C GLN A 16 -4.49 -50.38 3.11
N TRP A 17 -4.07 -50.43 4.39
CA TRP A 17 -3.71 -49.23 5.15
C TRP A 17 -2.48 -48.52 4.56
N CYS A 18 -1.42 -49.26 4.22
CA CYS A 18 -0.23 -48.70 3.57
C CYS A 18 -0.54 -48.10 2.20
N VAL A 19 -1.40 -48.75 1.40
CA VAL A 19 -1.85 -48.26 0.09
C VAL A 19 -2.74 -47.03 0.26
N CYS A 20 -3.65 -46.99 1.24
CA CYS A 20 -4.45 -45.79 1.54
C CYS A 20 -3.60 -44.61 2.02
N VAL A 21 -2.51 -44.86 2.77
CA VAL A 21 -1.57 -43.81 3.21
C VAL A 21 -0.66 -43.34 2.07
N SER A 22 -0.30 -44.22 1.13
CA SER A 22 0.52 -43.86 -0.04
C SER A 22 -0.29 -43.31 -1.23
N TYR A 23 -1.60 -43.54 -1.27
CA TYR A 23 -2.56 -42.85 -2.15
C TYR A 23 -3.10 -41.53 -1.57
N ALA A 24 -2.51 -41.01 -0.50
CA ALA A 24 -2.55 -39.58 -0.22
C ALA A 24 -1.67 -38.82 -1.25
N THR A 25 -1.93 -39.07 -2.54
CA THR A 25 -1.55 -38.19 -3.62
C THR A 25 -2.18 -36.83 -3.31
N CYS A 26 -1.54 -35.72 -3.68
CA CYS A 26 -2.17 -34.40 -3.66
C CYS A 26 -3.45 -34.51 -4.51
N ASN A 27 -4.58 -34.92 -3.92
CA ASN A 27 -5.82 -35.07 -4.64
C ASN A 27 -6.20 -33.64 -5.00
N ASP A 28 -6.08 -33.33 -6.29
CA ASP A 28 -6.22 -31.97 -6.79
C ASP A 28 -7.55 -31.35 -6.36
N SER A 29 -8.61 -32.13 -6.08
CA SER A 29 -9.92 -31.59 -5.67
C SER A 29 -9.86 -30.71 -4.42
N ASP A 30 -9.30 -31.20 -3.32
CA ASP A 30 -9.36 -30.52 -2.03
C ASP A 30 -8.45 -29.28 -2.01
N LEU A 31 -7.32 -29.39 -2.71
CA LEU A 31 -6.37 -28.30 -2.88
C LEU A 31 -6.91 -27.23 -3.84
N VAL A 32 -7.54 -27.62 -4.95
CA VAL A 32 -8.19 -26.68 -5.90
C VAL A 32 -9.35 -25.95 -5.22
N ASP A 33 -10.15 -26.65 -4.42
CA ASP A 33 -11.24 -26.02 -3.66
C ASP A 33 -10.70 -25.05 -2.60
N SER A 34 -9.60 -25.41 -1.92
CA SER A 34 -8.91 -24.54 -0.97
C SER A 34 -8.33 -23.29 -1.66
N ASP A 35 -7.64 -23.45 -2.79
CA ASP A 35 -7.06 -22.35 -3.56
C ASP A 35 -8.17 -21.39 -4.05
N LYS A 36 -9.29 -21.93 -4.52
CA LYS A 36 -10.47 -21.15 -4.94
C LYS A 36 -11.13 -20.42 -3.77
N MET A 37 -11.26 -21.07 -2.62
CA MET A 37 -11.81 -20.46 -1.40
C MET A 37 -10.93 -19.31 -0.92
N LEU A 38 -9.62 -19.52 -0.85
CA LEU A 38 -8.64 -18.49 -0.48
C LEU A 38 -8.62 -17.33 -1.49
N GLY A 39 -8.70 -17.62 -2.78
CA GLY A 39 -8.82 -16.60 -3.83
C GLY A 39 -10.09 -15.75 -3.68
N THR A 40 -11.21 -16.38 -3.29
CA THR A 40 -12.47 -15.68 -3.01
C THR A 40 -12.36 -14.79 -1.78
N LEU A 41 -11.81 -15.32 -0.67
CA LEU A 41 -11.56 -14.56 0.55
C LEU A 41 -10.63 -13.38 0.32
N ARG A 42 -9.57 -13.56 -0.49
CA ARG A 42 -8.67 -12.49 -0.90
C ARG A 42 -9.41 -11.34 -1.59
N ASN A 43 -10.32 -11.68 -2.52
CA ASN A 43 -11.09 -10.68 -3.25
C ASN A 43 -12.13 -9.99 -2.36
N GLU A 44 -12.84 -10.74 -1.50
CA GLU A 44 -13.76 -10.18 -0.50
C GLU A 44 -13.03 -9.20 0.43
N ALA A 45 -11.85 -9.59 0.92
CA ALA A 45 -11.01 -8.79 1.79
C ALA A 45 -10.57 -7.47 1.15
N ASN A 46 -10.12 -7.51 -0.11
CA ASN A 46 -9.78 -6.30 -0.86
C ASN A 46 -10.99 -5.36 -1.02
N GLY A 47 -12.19 -5.92 -1.23
CA GLY A 47 -13.43 -5.13 -1.23
C GLY A 47 -13.64 -4.39 0.09
N TYR A 48 -13.51 -5.10 1.22
CA TYR A 48 -13.66 -4.47 2.54
C TYR A 48 -12.56 -3.47 2.88
N ILE A 49 -11.32 -3.67 2.40
CA ILE A 49 -10.23 -2.67 2.51
C ILE A 49 -10.65 -1.37 1.82
N VAL A 50 -11.21 -1.46 0.61
CA VAL A 50 -11.68 -0.29 -0.13
C VAL A 50 -12.84 0.39 0.59
N GLU A 51 -13.84 -0.38 1.06
CA GLU A 51 -14.96 0.16 1.85
C GLU A 51 -14.49 0.86 3.13
N GLY A 52 -13.57 0.25 3.88
CA GLY A 52 -13.04 0.81 5.12
C GLY A 52 -12.23 2.08 4.89
N ARG A 53 -11.41 2.16 3.83
CA ARG A 53 -10.70 3.39 3.43
C ARG A 53 -11.68 4.51 3.11
N VAL A 54 -12.73 4.22 2.35
CA VAL A 54 -13.74 5.20 1.96
C VAL A 54 -14.52 5.69 3.17
N CYS A 55 -14.95 4.79 4.05
CA CYS A 55 -15.58 5.15 5.32
C CYS A 55 -14.67 6.05 6.18
N MET A 56 -13.38 5.71 6.30
CA MET A 56 -12.41 6.52 7.06
C MET A 56 -12.25 7.92 6.49
N ALA A 57 -12.15 8.05 5.16
CA ALA A 57 -12.03 9.33 4.49
C ALA A 57 -13.29 10.20 4.69
N GLU A 58 -14.48 9.61 4.54
CA GLU A 58 -15.75 10.30 4.79
C GLU A 58 -15.85 10.76 6.24
N MET A 59 -15.54 9.88 7.19
CA MET A 59 -15.58 10.23 8.61
C MET A 59 -14.59 11.34 8.95
N ALA A 60 -13.35 11.27 8.46
CA ALA A 60 -12.35 12.32 8.69
C ALA A 60 -12.82 13.68 8.15
N GLU A 61 -13.45 13.70 6.97
CA GLU A 61 -14.00 14.92 6.40
C GLU A 61 -15.17 15.49 7.23
N ARG A 62 -16.10 14.64 7.69
CA ARG A 62 -17.20 15.06 8.57
C ARG A 62 -16.70 15.61 9.91
N VAL A 63 -15.69 14.96 10.48
CA VAL A 63 -15.03 15.41 11.72
C VAL A 63 -14.38 16.79 11.51
N ARG A 64 -13.67 16.99 10.38
CA ARG A 64 -13.08 18.28 10.01
C ARG A 64 -14.14 19.38 9.90
N MET A 65 -15.20 19.14 9.13
CA MET A 65 -16.29 20.10 8.95
C MET A 65 -16.98 20.44 10.29
N CYS A 66 -17.17 19.44 11.16
CA CYS A 66 -17.79 19.64 12.47
C CYS A 66 -16.94 20.52 13.40
N ASN A 67 -15.60 20.36 13.38
CA ASN A 67 -14.68 21.23 14.11
C ASN A 67 -14.72 22.66 13.57
N GLU A 68 -14.68 22.83 12.26
CA GLU A 68 -14.72 24.15 11.63
C GLU A 68 -16.05 24.87 11.92
N SER A 69 -17.17 24.15 11.88
CA SER A 69 -18.48 24.73 12.17
C SER A 69 -18.61 25.15 13.64
N GLU A 70 -18.07 24.35 14.57
CA GLU A 70 -18.06 24.68 16.00
C GLU A 70 -17.33 26.00 16.26
N VAL A 71 -16.07 26.10 15.79
CA VAL A 71 -15.26 27.32 15.96
C VAL A 71 -15.96 28.52 15.33
N ASN A 72 -16.57 28.35 14.15
CA ASN A 72 -17.30 29.41 13.49
C ASN A 72 -18.56 29.84 14.27
N ALA A 73 -19.34 28.89 14.79
CA ALA A 73 -20.53 29.17 15.57
C ALA A 73 -20.21 29.92 16.87
N THR A 74 -19.14 29.51 17.56
CA THR A 74 -18.66 30.18 18.79
C THR A 74 -18.21 31.61 18.48
N ARG A 75 -17.39 31.82 17.45
CA ARG A 75 -16.94 33.15 17.04
C ARG A 75 -18.10 34.09 16.69
N ILE A 76 -19.06 33.62 15.88
CA ILE A 76 -20.20 34.45 15.46
C ILE A 76 -21.09 34.78 16.66
N ALA A 77 -21.26 33.86 17.61
CA ALA A 77 -22.01 34.13 18.84
C ALA A 77 -21.34 35.22 19.70
N GLU A 78 -20.02 35.23 19.80
CA GLU A 78 -19.27 36.30 20.48
C GLU A 78 -19.43 37.65 19.79
N GLU A 79 -19.38 37.69 18.45
CA GLU A 79 -19.63 38.92 17.67
C GLU A 79 -21.04 39.47 17.88
N ALA A 80 -22.05 38.59 17.95
CA ALA A 80 -23.42 38.97 18.27
C ALA A 80 -23.54 39.55 19.69
N ALA A 81 -22.91 38.91 20.68
CA ALA A 81 -22.93 39.43 22.05
C ALA A 81 -22.23 40.77 22.20
N ASN A 82 -21.10 40.97 21.52
CA ASN A 82 -20.41 42.26 21.49
C ASN A 82 -21.30 43.35 20.89
N SER A 83 -22.00 43.05 19.79
CA SER A 83 -22.91 43.98 19.15
C SER A 83 -24.08 44.38 20.07
N VAL A 84 -24.64 43.42 20.80
CA VAL A 84 -25.72 43.70 21.77
C VAL A 84 -25.22 44.44 23.00
N ASN A 85 -23.98 44.19 23.45
CA ASN A 85 -23.36 44.97 24.51
C ASN A 85 -23.22 46.43 24.13
N GLU A 86 -22.81 46.73 22.89
CA GLU A 86 -22.71 48.10 22.39
C GLU A 86 -24.07 48.80 22.37
N VAL A 87 -25.13 48.12 21.94
CA VAL A 87 -26.51 48.63 22.03
C VAL A 87 -26.88 48.90 23.50
N GLY A 88 -26.53 47.97 24.40
CA GLY A 88 -26.75 48.11 25.83
C GLY A 88 -26.09 49.36 26.42
N VAL A 89 -24.84 49.64 26.07
CA VAL A 89 -24.11 50.84 26.54
C VAL A 89 -24.82 52.13 26.12
N LEU A 90 -25.32 52.21 24.88
CA LEU A 90 -26.05 53.37 24.37
C LEU A 90 -27.40 53.58 25.08
N VAL A 91 -28.11 52.49 25.39
CA VAL A 91 -29.46 52.54 25.97
C VAL A 91 -29.42 52.77 27.48
N VAL A 92 -28.52 52.07 28.17
CA VAL A 92 -28.40 52.07 29.63
C VAL A 92 -27.63 53.29 30.15
N GLY A 93 -26.70 53.82 29.35
CA GLY A 93 -25.77 54.86 29.78
C GLY A 93 -24.66 54.26 30.66
N GLY A 94 -23.40 54.53 30.30
CA GLY A 94 -22.22 53.96 30.96
C GLY A 94 -21.92 54.46 32.39
N GLY A 95 -22.82 55.16 33.07
CA GLY A 95 -22.60 55.68 34.43
C GLY A 95 -23.77 56.53 34.93
N ASP A 96 -24.12 56.32 36.20
CA ASP A 96 -25.13 57.02 37.02
C ASP A 96 -26.42 57.49 36.32
N THR A 97 -27.43 56.62 36.40
CA THR A 97 -28.84 56.79 35.97
C THR A 97 -29.63 57.89 36.69
N THR A 98 -28.98 58.85 37.37
CA THR A 98 -29.67 59.91 38.11
C THR A 98 -30.00 61.14 37.26
N SER A 99 -29.46 61.24 36.05
CA SER A 99 -29.70 62.38 35.16
C SER A 99 -30.77 62.05 34.13
N GLY A 100 -31.88 62.80 34.13
CA GLY A 100 -32.93 62.75 33.10
C GLY A 100 -32.47 63.25 31.72
N GLU A 101 -31.29 62.82 31.27
CA GLU A 101 -30.71 63.23 30.01
C GLU A 101 -31.57 62.73 28.85
N VAL A 102 -32.09 63.69 28.07
CA VAL A 102 -32.92 63.42 26.90
C VAL A 102 -32.05 62.77 25.83
N ILE A 103 -32.46 61.61 25.29
CA ILE A 103 -31.78 60.99 24.14
C ILE A 103 -31.86 61.97 22.96
N THR A 104 -30.69 62.39 22.47
CA THR A 104 -30.56 63.26 21.30
C THR A 104 -30.83 62.48 20.01
N LYS A 105 -31.17 63.18 18.93
CA LYS A 105 -31.46 62.57 17.61
C LYS A 105 -30.27 61.75 17.10
N GLU A 106 -29.04 62.24 17.29
CA GLU A 106 -27.83 61.53 16.88
C GLU A 106 -27.67 60.19 17.62
N LYS A 107 -28.02 60.14 18.91
CA LYS A 107 -28.00 58.90 19.70
C LYS A 107 -29.06 57.91 19.21
N ILE A 108 -30.22 58.38 18.72
CA ILE A 108 -31.26 57.52 18.13
C ILE A 108 -30.77 56.92 16.80
N ASP A 109 -30.16 57.74 15.94
CA ASP A 109 -29.67 57.27 14.64
C ASP A 109 -28.50 56.27 14.80
N ASP A 110 -27.56 56.52 15.72
CA ASP A 110 -26.48 55.56 16.06
C ASP A 110 -27.06 54.25 16.62
N LEU A 111 -28.03 54.35 17.52
CA LEU A 111 -28.72 53.20 18.09
C LEU A 111 -29.42 52.36 17.02
N GLU A 112 -30.08 52.98 16.04
CA GLU A 112 -30.72 52.27 14.94
C GLU A 112 -29.71 51.44 14.12
N VAL A 113 -28.55 52.03 13.79
CA VAL A 113 -27.48 51.35 13.06
C VAL A 113 -26.94 50.16 13.85
N LYS A 114 -26.68 50.35 15.15
CA LYS A 114 -26.15 49.28 16.02
C LYS A 114 -27.17 48.16 16.24
N VAL A 115 -28.46 48.48 16.38
CA VAL A 115 -29.51 47.47 16.52
C VAL A 115 -29.63 46.62 15.25
N LYS A 116 -29.57 47.23 14.05
CA LYS A 116 -29.57 46.48 12.79
C LYS A 116 -28.34 45.58 12.64
N LEU A 117 -27.17 46.05 13.06
CA LEU A 117 -25.95 45.24 13.08
C LEU A 117 -26.08 44.06 14.04
N ALA A 118 -26.59 44.31 15.25
CA ALA A 118 -26.81 43.28 16.25
C ALA A 118 -27.84 42.24 15.81
N GLU A 119 -28.94 42.66 15.16
CA GLU A 119 -29.92 41.77 14.54
C GLU A 119 -29.27 40.86 13.48
N LYS A 120 -28.48 41.44 12.57
CA LYS A 120 -27.76 40.69 11.54
C LYS A 120 -26.85 39.62 12.17
N ASN A 121 -26.04 39.99 13.17
CA ASN A 121 -25.11 39.07 13.82
C ASN A 121 -25.84 37.95 14.59
N VAL A 122 -27.00 38.24 15.18
CA VAL A 122 -27.88 37.24 15.77
C VAL A 122 -28.41 36.25 14.73
N GLN A 123 -28.84 36.74 13.56
CA GLN A 123 -29.30 35.87 12.47
C GLN A 123 -28.17 35.02 11.88
N GLU A 124 -26.95 35.54 11.80
CA GLU A 124 -25.78 34.77 11.37
C GLU A 124 -25.40 33.71 12.42
N THR A 125 -25.51 34.03 13.70
CA THR A 125 -25.30 33.07 14.80
C THR A 125 -26.27 31.89 14.68
N TRP A 126 -27.55 32.17 14.38
CA TRP A 126 -28.56 31.13 14.16
C TRP A 126 -28.13 30.13 13.09
N LYS A 127 -27.77 30.65 11.90
CA LYS A 127 -27.38 29.82 10.75
C LYS A 127 -26.16 28.96 11.08
N ALA A 128 -25.18 29.54 11.77
CA ALA A 128 -23.96 28.83 12.16
C ALA A 128 -24.23 27.69 13.17
N VAL A 129 -25.13 27.92 14.14
CA VAL A 129 -25.52 26.90 15.13
C VAL A 129 -26.36 25.80 14.49
N GLU A 130 -27.30 26.14 13.61
CA GLU A 130 -28.10 25.16 12.86
C GLU A 130 -27.20 24.29 11.96
N GLU A 131 -26.26 24.91 11.24
CA GLU A 131 -25.28 24.21 10.41
C GLU A 131 -24.40 23.28 11.25
N SER A 132 -23.91 23.74 12.39
CA SER A 132 -23.12 22.92 13.32
C SER A 132 -23.89 21.72 13.84
N ALA A 133 -25.15 21.92 14.26
CA ALA A 133 -26.02 20.84 14.73
C ALA A 133 -26.26 19.80 13.62
N LYS A 134 -26.48 20.26 12.37
CA LYS A 134 -26.63 19.39 11.22
C LYS A 134 -25.36 18.59 10.94
N LEU A 135 -24.18 19.23 10.97
CA LEU A 135 -22.90 18.56 10.74
C LEU A 135 -22.59 17.52 11.81
N MET A 136 -22.89 17.80 13.09
CA MET A 136 -22.77 16.80 14.14
C MET A 136 -23.64 15.57 13.90
N HIS A 137 -24.87 15.77 13.44
CA HIS A 137 -25.77 14.68 13.10
C HIS A 137 -25.22 13.84 11.92
N LEU A 138 -24.64 14.50 10.92
CA LEU A 138 -23.97 13.82 9.80
C LEU A 138 -22.73 13.05 10.23
N THR A 139 -21.94 13.59 11.16
CA THR A 139 -20.78 12.90 11.74
C THR A 139 -21.22 11.63 12.49
N ASP A 140 -22.30 11.70 13.27
CA ASP A 140 -22.86 10.51 13.93
C ASP A 140 -23.34 9.47 12.92
N LEU A 141 -24.02 9.90 11.87
CA LEU A 141 -24.49 9.01 10.81
C LEU A 141 -23.31 8.33 10.08
N ALA A 142 -22.27 9.10 9.75
CA ALA A 142 -21.05 8.57 9.16
C ALA A 142 -20.41 7.52 10.08
N LYS A 143 -20.24 7.83 11.37
CA LYS A 143 -19.74 6.89 12.39
C LYS A 143 -20.55 5.60 12.43
N TRP A 144 -21.88 5.69 12.45
CA TRP A 144 -22.77 4.51 12.44
C TRP A 144 -22.64 3.69 11.16
N SER A 145 -22.60 4.33 10.00
CA SER A 145 -22.41 3.63 8.72
C SER A 145 -21.08 2.88 8.68
N CYS A 146 -20.03 3.52 9.19
CA CYS A 146 -18.70 2.95 9.32
C CYS A 146 -18.62 1.80 10.33
N PHE A 147 -19.45 1.80 11.36
CA PHE A 147 -19.48 0.72 12.36
C PHE A 147 -19.86 -0.62 11.73
N ALA A 148 -20.78 -0.61 10.75
CA ALA A 148 -21.12 -1.81 9.98
C ALA A 148 -19.92 -2.34 9.18
N SER A 149 -19.19 -1.45 8.50
CA SER A 149 -17.95 -1.81 7.79
C SER A 149 -16.89 -2.38 8.73
N LEU A 150 -16.76 -1.85 9.95
CA LEU A 150 -15.86 -2.41 10.97
C LEU A 150 -16.25 -3.85 11.35
N GLY A 151 -17.54 -4.13 11.48
CA GLY A 151 -18.05 -5.48 11.73
C GLY A 151 -17.68 -6.45 10.62
N ASN A 152 -17.89 -6.05 9.36
CA ASN A 152 -17.55 -6.85 8.19
C ASN A 152 -16.03 -7.10 8.07
N LEU A 153 -15.22 -6.07 8.31
CA LEU A 153 -13.76 -6.18 8.35
C LEU A 153 -13.31 -7.21 9.38
N ARG A 154 -13.82 -7.13 10.62
CA ARG A 154 -13.47 -8.07 11.69
C ARG A 154 -13.88 -9.50 11.36
N ALA A 155 -15.09 -9.69 10.83
CA ALA A 155 -15.57 -11.01 10.42
C ALA A 155 -14.67 -11.62 9.33
N THR A 156 -14.28 -10.81 8.34
CA THR A 156 -13.38 -11.24 7.27
C THR A 156 -11.97 -11.56 7.76
N VAL A 157 -11.42 -10.76 8.69
CA VAL A 157 -10.12 -11.06 9.33
C VAL A 157 -10.17 -12.42 10.03
N GLY A 158 -11.24 -12.70 10.78
CA GLY A 158 -11.45 -14.00 11.43
C GLY A 158 -11.43 -15.15 10.42
N ARG A 159 -12.27 -15.05 9.36
CA ARG A 159 -12.35 -16.07 8.30
C ARG A 159 -11.02 -16.32 7.59
N ILE A 160 -10.25 -15.25 7.30
CA ILE A 160 -8.93 -15.39 6.68
C ILE A 160 -7.96 -16.10 7.63
N ASN A 161 -7.95 -15.74 8.90
CA ASN A 161 -7.07 -16.38 9.88
C ASN A 161 -7.39 -17.87 10.04
N ASP A 162 -8.67 -18.22 10.17
CA ASP A 162 -9.11 -19.61 10.27
C ASP A 162 -8.72 -20.41 9.00
N SER A 163 -8.93 -19.82 7.82
CA SER A 163 -8.57 -20.43 6.54
C SER A 163 -7.05 -20.56 6.37
N ARG A 164 -6.27 -19.61 6.88
CA ARG A 164 -4.79 -19.67 6.86
C ARG A 164 -4.26 -20.78 7.76
N VAL A 165 -4.83 -20.95 8.96
CA VAL A 165 -4.45 -22.05 9.86
C VAL A 165 -4.72 -23.40 9.20
N TYR A 166 -5.89 -23.56 8.56
CA TYR A 166 -6.21 -24.75 7.80
C TYR A 166 -5.24 -24.97 6.63
N PHE A 167 -4.97 -23.93 5.85
CA PHE A 167 -4.05 -23.99 4.72
C PHE A 167 -2.62 -24.34 5.15
N ASP A 168 -2.12 -23.73 6.22
CA ASP A 168 -0.80 -24.03 6.79
C ASP A 168 -0.72 -25.48 7.29
N TYR A 169 -1.80 -26.01 7.86
CA TYR A 169 -1.89 -27.41 8.26
C TYR A 169 -1.83 -28.37 7.06
N VAL A 170 -2.61 -28.10 6.01
CA VAL A 170 -2.63 -28.91 4.77
C VAL A 170 -1.26 -28.87 4.07
N MET A 171 -0.65 -27.69 3.98
CA MET A 171 0.65 -27.50 3.33
C MET A 171 1.81 -28.07 4.15
N GLY A 172 1.75 -27.98 5.48
CA GLY A 172 2.80 -28.49 6.38
C GLY A 172 2.74 -30.01 6.58
N SER A 173 1.57 -30.62 6.43
CA SER A 173 1.38 -32.07 6.59
C SER A 173 1.47 -32.84 5.26
N GLY A 174 1.39 -32.15 4.13
CA GLY A 174 1.42 -32.76 2.80
C GLY A 174 2.83 -33.09 2.29
N PRO A 175 2.94 -33.92 1.24
CA PRO A 175 4.18 -34.07 0.47
C PRO A 175 4.69 -32.70 -0.01
N GLY A 176 6.01 -32.49 -0.01
CA GLY A 176 6.61 -31.22 -0.46
C GLY A 176 6.22 -30.82 -1.90
N GLU A 177 5.76 -31.77 -2.71
CA GLU A 177 5.23 -31.55 -4.06
C GLU A 177 3.93 -30.74 -4.11
N CYS A 178 3.14 -30.69 -3.02
CA CYS A 178 1.94 -29.86 -2.97
C CYS A 178 2.27 -28.35 -2.74
N VAL A 179 3.53 -28.01 -2.46
CA VAL A 179 4.00 -26.62 -2.26
C VAL A 179 4.39 -26.01 -3.60
N THR A 180 3.43 -25.35 -4.25
CA THR A 180 3.69 -24.57 -5.47
C THR A 180 4.07 -23.13 -5.15
N GLU A 181 4.84 -22.48 -6.03
CA GLU A 181 5.20 -21.06 -5.91
C GLU A 181 3.95 -20.16 -5.82
N GLU A 182 2.89 -20.50 -6.56
CA GLU A 182 1.62 -19.78 -6.55
C GLU A 182 0.93 -19.83 -5.18
N ARG A 183 1.00 -20.97 -4.48
CA ARG A 183 0.43 -21.16 -3.14
C ARG A 183 1.20 -20.40 -2.07
N GLU A 184 2.53 -20.42 -2.15
CA GLU A 184 3.38 -19.59 -1.29
C GLU A 184 3.10 -18.10 -1.50
N GLN A 185 2.91 -17.67 -2.75
CA GLN A 185 2.53 -16.29 -3.05
C GLN A 185 1.13 -15.96 -2.51
N LEU A 186 0.14 -16.85 -2.65
CA LEU A 186 -1.20 -16.67 -2.10
C LEU A 186 -1.19 -16.55 -0.57
N LYS A 187 -0.41 -17.38 0.11
CA LYS A 187 -0.19 -17.32 1.56
C LYS A 187 0.41 -15.98 1.98
N LYS A 188 1.40 -15.49 1.24
CA LYS A 188 2.01 -14.17 1.47
C LYS A 188 1.03 -13.02 1.24
N ASP A 189 0.25 -13.07 0.16
CA ASP A 189 -0.79 -12.08 -0.15
C ASP A 189 -1.83 -12.02 0.96
N LEU A 190 -2.35 -13.16 1.40
CA LEU A 190 -3.33 -13.24 2.48
C LEU A 190 -2.79 -12.69 3.78
N LYS A 191 -1.53 -12.97 4.11
CA LYS A 191 -0.88 -12.39 5.29
C LYS A 191 -0.84 -10.86 5.21
N ASN A 192 -0.39 -10.31 4.09
CA ASN A 192 -0.33 -8.85 3.89
C ASN A 192 -1.72 -8.22 4.00
N ILE A 193 -2.74 -8.86 3.43
CA ILE A 193 -4.14 -8.41 3.50
C ILE A 193 -4.67 -8.47 4.93
N THR A 194 -4.40 -9.55 5.69
CA THR A 194 -4.76 -9.64 7.11
C THR A 194 -4.12 -8.51 7.92
N ASP A 195 -2.84 -8.24 7.69
CA ASP A 195 -2.10 -7.19 8.39
C ASP A 195 -2.69 -5.80 8.07
N GLU A 196 -3.04 -5.56 6.80
CA GLU A 196 -3.69 -4.34 6.36
C GLU A 196 -5.10 -4.16 6.95
N LEU A 197 -5.93 -5.20 6.92
CA LEU A 197 -7.26 -5.20 7.52
C LEU A 197 -7.19 -4.94 9.03
N SER A 198 -6.23 -5.53 9.72
CA SER A 198 -6.01 -5.34 11.16
C SER A 198 -5.60 -3.89 11.47
N LEU A 199 -4.70 -3.33 10.67
CA LEU A 199 -4.33 -1.91 10.77
C LEU A 199 -5.54 -1.01 10.52
N MET A 200 -6.39 -1.35 9.55
CA MET A 200 -7.61 -0.60 9.25
C MET A 200 -8.61 -0.66 10.41
N GLU A 201 -8.79 -1.83 11.04
CA GLU A 201 -9.63 -1.98 12.23
C GLU A 201 -9.18 -1.02 13.35
N VAL A 202 -7.87 -0.95 13.60
CA VAL A 202 -7.29 -0.04 14.59
C VAL A 202 -7.56 1.42 14.20
N LYS A 203 -7.29 1.80 12.95
CA LYS A 203 -7.54 3.17 12.46
C LYS A 203 -9.02 3.57 12.57
N MET A 204 -9.94 2.66 12.27
CA MET A 204 -11.39 2.91 12.41
C MET A 204 -11.81 3.11 13.86
N LYS A 205 -11.27 2.31 14.79
CA LYS A 205 -11.51 2.50 16.23
C LYS A 205 -11.04 3.87 16.71
N TRP A 206 -9.86 4.31 16.27
CA TRP A 206 -9.35 5.65 16.58
C TRP A 206 -10.22 6.75 15.97
N GLY A 207 -10.57 6.63 14.69
CA GLY A 207 -11.46 7.61 14.06
C GLY A 207 -12.85 7.71 14.71
N PHE A 208 -13.39 6.61 15.25
CA PHE A 208 -14.62 6.64 16.05
C PHE A 208 -14.46 7.40 17.35
N ARG A 209 -13.31 7.26 18.00
CA ARG A 209 -12.99 8.02 19.21
C ARG A 209 -12.87 9.50 18.88
N ASP A 210 -12.13 9.85 17.82
CA ASP A 210 -11.99 11.24 17.36
C ASP A 210 -13.35 11.86 17.03
N ALA A 211 -14.23 11.12 16.35
CA ALA A 211 -15.59 11.57 16.07
C ALA A 211 -16.43 11.80 17.33
N VAL A 212 -16.25 10.98 18.37
CA VAL A 212 -16.92 11.17 19.66
C VAL A 212 -16.37 12.39 20.40
N ASP A 213 -15.05 12.56 20.42
CA ASP A 213 -14.39 13.68 21.08
C ASP A 213 -14.75 15.00 20.40
N VAL A 214 -14.72 15.05 19.06
CA VAL A 214 -15.16 16.22 18.29
C VAL A 214 -16.64 16.51 18.48
N LYS A 215 -17.51 15.49 18.52
CA LYS A 215 -18.92 15.70 18.85
C LYS A 215 -19.07 16.32 20.25
N LYS A 216 -18.31 15.84 21.24
CA LYS A 216 -18.34 16.38 22.61
C LYS A 216 -17.92 17.84 22.63
N THR A 217 -16.80 18.18 21.99
CA THR A 217 -16.32 19.57 21.86
C THR A 217 -17.34 20.43 21.12
N ALA A 218 -17.97 19.94 20.06
CA ALA A 218 -19.03 20.64 19.34
C ALA A 218 -20.28 20.89 20.21
N VAL A 219 -20.69 19.94 21.05
CA VAL A 219 -21.75 20.16 22.04
C VAL A 219 -21.35 21.25 23.03
N GLU A 220 -20.12 21.23 23.54
CA GLU A 220 -19.61 22.23 24.48
C GLU A 220 -19.57 23.63 23.86
N GLY A 221 -19.05 23.77 22.63
CA GLY A 221 -19.03 25.02 21.87
C GLY A 221 -20.44 25.56 21.58
N MET A 222 -21.35 24.71 21.14
CA MET A 222 -22.76 25.10 20.96
C MET A 222 -23.42 25.52 22.29
N ASN A 223 -23.12 24.86 23.40
CA ASN A 223 -23.63 25.26 24.72
C ASN A 223 -23.04 26.61 25.17
N ALA A 224 -21.77 26.88 24.86
CA ALA A 224 -21.16 28.18 25.09
C ALA A 224 -21.85 29.27 24.25
N ALA A 225 -21.99 29.04 22.94
CA ALA A 225 -22.74 29.93 22.04
C ALA A 225 -24.18 30.17 22.53
N LYS A 226 -24.86 29.12 22.99
CA LYS A 226 -26.20 29.19 23.57
C LYS A 226 -26.24 30.04 24.84
N LYS A 227 -25.26 29.88 25.74
CA LYS A 227 -25.15 30.72 26.95
C LYS A 227 -25.00 32.18 26.56
N VAL A 228 -24.09 32.46 25.62
CA VAL A 228 -23.86 33.81 25.08
C VAL A 228 -25.15 34.39 24.49
N MET A 229 -25.91 33.60 23.73
CA MET A 229 -27.22 34.00 23.19
C MET A 229 -28.27 34.25 24.29
N SER A 230 -28.32 33.43 25.33
CA SER A 230 -29.24 33.61 26.46
C SER A 230 -28.93 34.89 27.26
N ASP A 231 -27.65 35.15 27.50
CA ASP A 231 -27.19 36.39 28.15
C ASP A 231 -27.53 37.61 27.27
N THR A 232 -27.41 37.44 25.95
CA THR A 232 -27.78 38.44 24.94
C THR A 232 -29.29 38.74 24.95
N VAL A 233 -30.15 37.72 25.04
CA VAL A 233 -31.60 37.89 25.21
C VAL A 233 -31.94 38.67 26.48
N THR A 234 -31.25 38.36 27.58
CA THR A 234 -31.45 39.05 28.86
C THR A 234 -31.14 40.53 28.74
N LYS A 235 -30.02 40.88 28.09
CA LYS A 235 -29.65 42.28 27.82
C LYS A 235 -30.64 42.98 26.89
N TYR A 236 -31.15 42.30 25.86
CA TYR A 236 -32.22 42.85 25.03
C TYR A 236 -33.49 43.15 25.82
N ASN A 237 -33.87 42.31 26.80
CA ASN A 237 -35.01 42.61 27.67
C ASN A 237 -34.78 43.87 28.50
N GLU A 238 -33.59 44.04 29.08
CA GLU A 238 -33.24 45.25 29.83
C GLU A 238 -33.28 46.50 28.95
N ILE A 239 -32.77 46.39 27.72
CA ILE A 239 -32.83 47.44 26.70
C ILE A 239 -34.29 47.82 26.40
N LEU A 240 -35.15 46.83 26.14
CA LEU A 240 -36.57 47.04 25.83
C LEU A 240 -37.32 47.73 26.96
N VAL A 241 -37.11 47.30 28.21
CA VAL A 241 -37.75 47.91 29.39
C VAL A 241 -37.35 49.39 29.48
N LYS A 242 -36.06 49.70 29.36
CA LYS A 242 -35.56 51.08 29.43
C LYS A 242 -36.02 51.94 28.25
N MET A 243 -36.08 51.38 27.04
CA MET A 243 -36.64 52.09 25.89
C MET A 243 -38.11 52.43 26.11
N THR A 244 -38.89 51.49 26.62
CA THR A 244 -40.33 51.68 26.92
C THR A 244 -40.52 52.76 27.99
N GLU A 245 -39.70 52.76 29.04
CA GLU A 245 -39.70 53.81 30.07
C GLU A 245 -39.34 55.19 29.51
N LYS A 246 -38.37 55.26 28.59
CA LYS A 246 -37.98 56.51 27.93
C LYS A 246 -39.05 57.03 26.97
N LEU A 247 -39.70 56.12 26.23
CA LEU A 247 -40.84 56.41 25.36
C LEU A 247 -42.02 56.98 26.15
N ALA A 248 -42.34 56.39 27.30
CA ALA A 248 -43.41 56.88 28.18
C ALA A 248 -43.17 58.31 28.71
N LYS A 249 -41.90 58.75 28.78
CA LYS A 249 -41.51 60.07 29.29
C LYS A 249 -41.44 61.18 28.22
N LYS A 250 -41.25 60.85 26.93
CA LYS A 250 -41.23 61.84 25.82
C LYS A 250 -42.65 62.03 25.27
N SER A 251 -43.23 63.24 25.34
CA SER A 251 -44.65 63.46 24.95
C SER A 251 -44.93 64.37 23.74
N GLN A 252 -43.95 64.84 22.96
CA GLN A 252 -44.27 65.89 21.96
C GLN A 252 -43.67 65.81 20.54
N ASP A 253 -42.73 64.90 20.24
CA ASP A 253 -42.20 64.80 18.86
C ASP A 253 -42.50 63.43 18.22
N GLY A 254 -43.30 63.44 17.15
CA GLY A 254 -43.86 62.24 16.54
C GLY A 254 -42.86 61.39 15.74
N GLU A 255 -41.80 62.00 15.19
CA GLU A 255 -40.80 61.29 14.37
C GLU A 255 -39.87 60.43 15.23
N ASP A 256 -39.34 60.99 16.33
CA ASP A 256 -38.49 60.29 17.30
C ASP A 256 -39.23 59.09 17.94
N MET A 257 -40.51 59.28 18.27
CA MET A 257 -41.38 58.22 18.82
C MET A 257 -41.50 57.05 17.85
N LYS A 258 -41.67 57.34 16.55
CA LYS A 258 -41.75 56.32 15.51
C LYS A 258 -40.43 55.54 15.39
N LYS A 259 -39.28 56.22 15.30
CA LYS A 259 -37.97 55.56 15.23
C LYS A 259 -37.69 54.67 16.43
N LEU A 260 -37.99 55.14 17.65
CA LEU A 260 -37.84 54.34 18.86
C LEU A 260 -38.77 53.12 18.88
N SER A 261 -40.00 53.25 18.35
CA SER A 261 -40.91 52.11 18.15
C SER A 261 -40.36 51.10 17.15
N ASP A 262 -39.81 51.56 16.03
CA ASP A 262 -39.21 50.69 15.00
C ASP A 262 -37.99 49.93 15.58
N ILE A 263 -37.16 50.61 16.37
CA ILE A 263 -36.05 49.99 17.11
C ILE A 263 -36.56 48.95 18.12
N GLN A 264 -37.63 49.26 18.86
CA GLN A 264 -38.25 48.34 19.81
C GLN A 264 -38.78 47.08 19.11
N GLU A 265 -39.38 47.22 17.92
CA GLU A 265 -39.85 46.09 17.11
C GLU A 265 -38.69 45.22 16.59
N ALA A 266 -37.60 45.84 16.12
CA ALA A 266 -36.40 45.13 15.68
C ALA A 266 -35.74 44.32 16.82
N VAL A 267 -35.65 44.92 18.01
CA VAL A 267 -35.14 44.24 19.21
C VAL A 267 -36.06 43.07 19.61
N ASN A 268 -37.38 43.27 19.60
CA ASN A 268 -38.34 42.21 19.90
C ASN A 268 -38.26 41.04 18.90
N THR A 269 -38.07 41.34 17.62
CA THR A 269 -37.91 40.33 16.56
C THR A 269 -36.62 39.55 16.77
N SER A 270 -35.50 40.24 17.02
CA SER A 270 -34.21 39.62 17.33
C SER A 270 -34.29 38.70 18.56
N LYS A 271 -34.99 39.13 19.61
CA LYS A 271 -35.24 38.32 20.80
C LYS A 271 -36.02 37.03 20.48
N LYS A 272 -37.13 37.13 19.74
CA LYS A 272 -37.94 35.95 19.38
C LYS A 272 -37.12 34.94 18.57
N SER A 273 -36.28 35.43 17.65
CA SER A 273 -35.34 34.57 16.92
C SER A 273 -34.36 33.89 17.87
N LEU A 274 -33.73 34.63 18.80
CA LEU A 274 -32.84 34.05 19.80
C LEU A 274 -33.50 32.99 20.68
N ASP A 275 -34.69 33.26 21.21
CA ASP A 275 -35.44 32.29 22.03
C ASP A 275 -35.72 31.01 21.23
N THR A 276 -36.06 31.13 19.95
CA THR A 276 -36.27 29.98 19.06
C THR A 276 -34.98 29.17 18.88
N ILE A 277 -33.83 29.82 18.73
CA ILE A 277 -32.50 29.16 18.60
C ILE A 277 -32.16 28.41 19.88
N VAL A 278 -32.31 29.07 21.03
CA VAL A 278 -32.00 28.47 22.34
C VAL A 278 -32.82 27.20 22.54
N ASN A 279 -34.10 27.21 22.16
CA ASN A 279 -34.97 26.04 22.27
C ASN A 279 -34.66 24.93 21.23
N GLN A 280 -34.37 25.29 19.97
CA GLN A 280 -34.02 24.30 18.93
C GLN A 280 -32.66 23.64 19.18
N SER A 281 -31.68 24.40 19.67
CA SER A 281 -30.37 23.87 20.05
C SER A 281 -30.45 22.94 21.26
N GLU A 282 -31.35 23.19 22.23
CA GLU A 282 -31.63 22.22 23.31
C GLU A 282 -32.17 20.90 22.80
N ALA A 283 -33.08 20.94 21.82
CA ALA A 283 -33.62 19.73 21.20
C ALA A 283 -32.54 18.95 20.43
N SER A 284 -31.57 19.66 19.85
CA SER A 284 -30.48 19.07 19.05
C SER A 284 -29.35 18.50 19.90
N THR A 285 -29.05 19.13 21.05
CA THR A 285 -28.01 18.69 22.01
C THR A 285 -28.47 17.53 22.88
N LYS A 286 -29.77 17.48 23.22
CA LYS A 286 -30.37 16.27 23.78
C LYS A 286 -30.34 15.22 22.69
N SER A 287 -29.28 14.41 22.69
CA SER A 287 -29.13 13.23 21.83
C SER A 287 -30.45 12.48 21.84
N ARG A 288 -31.31 12.70 20.84
CA ARG A 288 -32.47 11.84 20.62
C ARG A 288 -31.86 10.45 20.59
N ARG A 289 -32.27 9.59 21.50
CA ARG A 289 -32.05 8.15 21.35
C ARG A 289 -32.76 7.78 20.05
N LEU A 290 -32.10 7.99 18.91
CA LEU A 290 -32.57 7.65 17.57
C LEU A 290 -32.65 6.13 17.37
N LEU A 291 -32.68 5.36 18.46
CA LEU A 291 -32.45 3.92 18.47
C LEU A 291 -33.64 3.13 19.03
N SER A 292 -34.80 3.75 19.29
CA SER A 292 -36.02 2.94 19.37
C SER A 292 -36.49 2.49 17.98
N ASP A 293 -36.14 3.20 16.91
CA ASP A 293 -36.81 3.03 15.60
C ASP A 293 -35.86 2.56 14.47
N VAL A 294 -34.55 2.43 14.72
CA VAL A 294 -33.66 1.72 13.79
C VAL A 294 -33.70 0.24 14.14
N SER A 295 -34.67 -0.47 13.58
CA SER A 295 -34.74 -1.92 13.66
C SER A 295 -33.57 -2.51 12.86
N VAL A 296 -32.59 -3.08 13.55
CA VAL A 296 -31.50 -3.83 12.89
C VAL A 296 -32.00 -5.26 12.71
N LYS A 297 -32.18 -5.72 11.48
CA LYS A 297 -32.43 -7.13 11.19
C LYS A 297 -31.12 -7.86 11.37
N VAL A 298 -31.11 -8.80 12.30
CA VAL A 298 -30.11 -9.84 12.32
C VAL A 298 -30.42 -10.76 11.13
N VAL A 299 -29.63 -10.70 10.07
CA VAL A 299 -29.74 -11.60 8.92
C VAL A 299 -28.72 -12.70 9.13
N ASN A 300 -29.22 -13.90 9.45
CA ASN A 300 -28.40 -15.09 9.46
C ASN A 300 -28.40 -15.65 8.04
N GLU A 301 -27.25 -15.57 7.36
CA GLU A 301 -27.04 -16.22 6.09
C GLU A 301 -26.25 -17.51 6.36
N THR A 302 -26.84 -18.65 6.03
CA THR A 302 -26.16 -19.95 6.08
C THR A 302 -25.45 -20.20 4.76
N ARG A 303 -24.12 -20.26 4.78
CA ARG A 303 -23.31 -20.72 3.64
C ARG A 303 -22.63 -22.02 4.04
N GLY A 304 -23.24 -23.15 3.65
CA GLY A 304 -22.79 -24.47 4.07
C GLY A 304 -23.14 -24.79 5.54
N SER A 305 -22.18 -25.29 6.32
CA SER A 305 -22.34 -25.59 7.74
C SER A 305 -22.18 -24.39 8.67
N GLU A 306 -21.71 -23.25 8.16
CA GLU A 306 -21.50 -22.04 8.95
C GLU A 306 -22.67 -21.06 8.79
N SER A 307 -23.24 -20.64 9.93
CA SER A 307 -24.15 -19.50 9.99
C SER A 307 -23.34 -18.23 10.18
N VAL A 308 -23.37 -17.32 9.20
CA VAL A 308 -22.78 -16.00 9.37
C VAL A 308 -23.91 -15.02 9.69
N THR A 309 -23.77 -14.31 10.80
CA THR A 309 -24.72 -13.31 11.24
C THR A 309 -24.28 -11.94 10.77
N PHE A 310 -25.05 -11.34 9.85
CA PHE A 310 -24.84 -9.97 9.40
C PHE A 310 -25.93 -9.07 9.97
N LEU A 311 -25.56 -7.84 10.33
CA LEU A 311 -26.51 -6.82 10.76
C LEU A 311 -26.97 -6.03 9.53
N GLN A 312 -28.22 -6.23 9.12
CA GLN A 312 -28.85 -5.47 8.04
C GLN A 312 -29.80 -4.43 8.64
N LEU A 313 -29.57 -3.15 8.34
CA LEU A 313 -30.45 -2.07 8.80
C LEU A 313 -31.84 -2.21 8.13
N ILE A 314 -32.92 -2.44 8.89
CA ILE A 314 -34.30 -2.34 8.39
C ILE A 314 -34.66 -0.86 8.33
N ARG A 315 -35.20 -0.43 7.20
CA ARG A 315 -35.63 0.95 6.96
C ARG A 315 -37.14 1.00 7.01
N GLU A 316 -37.69 1.82 7.89
CA GLU A 316 -39.11 2.15 7.87
C GLU A 316 -39.26 3.63 7.53
N SER A 317 -40.06 3.90 6.50
CA SER A 317 -40.54 5.20 5.99
C SER A 317 -39.73 5.86 4.85
N PRO A 318 -40.17 5.75 3.58
CA PRO A 318 -39.49 6.25 2.38
C PRO A 318 -39.55 7.78 2.15
N ASN A 319 -39.89 8.60 3.15
CA ASN A 319 -40.09 10.05 2.98
C ASN A 319 -39.34 10.92 4.01
N ASP A 320 -38.37 10.37 4.75
CA ASP A 320 -37.57 11.19 5.67
C ASP A 320 -36.59 12.09 4.87
N PRO A 321 -36.57 13.42 5.07
CA PRO A 321 -35.55 14.31 4.50
C PRO A 321 -34.11 13.83 4.80
N LEU A 322 -33.92 13.13 5.92
CA LEU A 322 -32.67 12.48 6.27
C LEU A 322 -32.34 11.30 5.35
N GLU A 323 -33.35 10.63 4.80
CA GLU A 323 -33.19 9.53 3.86
C GLU A 323 -32.77 10.02 2.48
N ASN A 324 -33.31 11.15 2.02
CA ASN A 324 -32.81 11.81 0.81
C ASN A 324 -31.34 12.22 0.96
N LEU A 325 -30.94 12.67 2.16
CA LEU A 325 -29.55 13.02 2.44
C LEU A 325 -28.66 11.77 2.53
N LYS A 326 -29.15 10.67 3.13
CA LYS A 326 -28.49 9.35 3.16
C LYS A 326 -28.33 8.76 1.77
N GLU A 327 -29.35 8.84 0.91
CA GLU A 327 -29.29 8.35 -0.46
C GLU A 327 -28.30 9.15 -1.30
N ARG A 328 -28.29 10.48 -1.19
CA ARG A 328 -27.27 11.30 -1.87
C ARG A 328 -25.87 10.99 -1.38
N ALA A 329 -25.66 10.93 -0.06
CA ALA A 329 -24.37 10.57 0.51
C ALA A 329 -23.95 9.15 0.10
N SER A 330 -24.86 8.17 0.14
CA SER A 330 -24.60 6.80 -0.28
C SER A 330 -24.35 6.68 -1.79
N ALA A 331 -25.07 7.44 -2.63
CA ALA A 331 -24.85 7.47 -4.07
C ALA A 331 -23.50 8.11 -4.41
N GLU A 332 -23.16 9.24 -3.77
CA GLU A 332 -21.85 9.88 -3.92
C GLU A 332 -20.73 8.93 -3.46
N LEU A 333 -20.92 8.25 -2.33
CA LEU A 333 -19.99 7.23 -1.82
C LEU A 333 -19.84 6.06 -2.80
N LYS A 334 -20.94 5.55 -3.35
CA LYS A 334 -20.93 4.49 -4.37
C LYS A 334 -20.21 4.93 -5.65
N VAL A 335 -20.35 6.19 -6.07
CA VAL A 335 -19.62 6.73 -7.21
C VAL A 335 -18.13 6.81 -6.90
N LYS A 336 -17.75 7.33 -5.72
CA LYS A 336 -16.34 7.37 -5.27
C LYS A 336 -15.75 5.97 -5.16
N LEU A 337 -16.49 5.00 -4.61
CA LEU A 337 -16.11 3.59 -4.55
C LEU A 337 -15.88 3.00 -5.94
N ARG A 338 -16.83 3.15 -6.86
CA ARG A 338 -16.68 2.66 -8.24
C ARG A 338 -15.49 3.28 -8.96
N ASN A 339 -15.21 4.56 -8.72
CA ASN A 339 -14.06 5.23 -9.33
C ASN A 339 -12.75 4.73 -8.72
N ALA A 340 -12.68 4.54 -7.39
CA ALA A 340 -11.53 3.96 -6.72
C ALA A 340 -11.27 2.50 -7.14
N GLU A 341 -12.32 1.68 -7.24
CA GLU A 341 -12.22 0.31 -7.76
C GLU A 341 -11.72 0.28 -9.21
N LYS A 342 -12.20 1.18 -10.06
CA LYS A 342 -11.71 1.32 -11.44
C LYS A 342 -10.24 1.74 -11.48
N GLU A 343 -9.82 2.69 -10.65
CA GLU A 343 -8.43 3.12 -10.60
C GLU A 343 -7.51 2.00 -10.12
N GLU A 344 -7.92 1.26 -9.09
CA GLU A 344 -7.12 0.15 -8.54
C GLU A 344 -7.06 -1.03 -9.51
N THR A 345 -8.17 -1.37 -10.17
CA THR A 345 -8.16 -2.41 -11.21
C THR A 345 -7.27 -2.03 -12.40
N GLU A 346 -7.25 -0.75 -12.79
CA GLU A 346 -6.30 -0.26 -13.81
C GLU A 346 -4.85 -0.29 -13.32
N ARG A 347 -4.57 0.04 -12.06
CA ARG A 347 -3.23 -0.12 -11.46
C ARG A 347 -2.76 -1.57 -11.50
N ILE A 348 -3.61 -2.51 -11.09
CA ILE A 348 -3.31 -3.95 -11.12
C ILE A 348 -3.02 -4.42 -12.55
N LYS A 349 -3.82 -3.97 -13.53
CA LYS A 349 -3.57 -4.29 -14.96
C LYS A 349 -2.21 -3.77 -15.42
N ARG A 350 -1.84 -2.53 -15.07
CA ARG A 350 -0.53 -1.94 -15.42
C ARG A 350 0.63 -2.71 -14.80
N VAL A 351 0.51 -3.13 -13.54
CA VAL A 351 1.53 -3.95 -12.88
C VAL A 351 1.70 -5.30 -13.59
N LYS A 352 0.59 -5.99 -13.90
CA LYS A 352 0.63 -7.26 -14.65
C LYS A 352 1.23 -7.11 -16.03
N GLN A 353 0.92 -6.03 -16.75
CA GLN A 353 1.50 -5.75 -18.06
C GLN A 353 3.01 -5.47 -17.97
N ALA A 354 3.43 -4.66 -17.00
CA ALA A 354 4.85 -4.36 -16.78
C ALA A 354 5.63 -5.61 -16.38
N GLU A 355 5.06 -6.48 -15.55
CA GLU A 355 5.68 -7.75 -15.16
C GLU A 355 5.80 -8.72 -16.34
N ALA A 356 4.73 -8.88 -17.13
CA ALA A 356 4.78 -9.68 -18.35
C ALA A 356 5.83 -9.16 -19.35
N GLU A 357 5.96 -7.84 -19.47
CA GLU A 357 7.01 -7.22 -20.30
C GLU A 357 8.42 -7.48 -19.76
N ARG A 358 8.62 -7.40 -18.43
CA ARG A 358 9.91 -7.75 -17.81
C ARG A 358 10.29 -9.20 -18.06
N ILE A 359 9.34 -10.13 -17.95
CA ILE A 359 9.57 -11.56 -18.26
C ILE A 359 9.92 -11.73 -19.73
N ARG A 360 9.21 -11.05 -20.65
CA ARG A 360 9.51 -11.11 -22.09
C ARG A 360 10.92 -10.59 -22.40
N LEU A 361 11.30 -9.45 -21.82
CA LEU A 361 12.64 -8.87 -22.00
C LEU A 361 13.75 -9.75 -21.40
N ALA A 362 13.47 -10.42 -20.27
CA ALA A 362 14.41 -11.37 -19.68
C ALA A 362 14.65 -12.58 -20.60
N LYS A 363 13.58 -13.18 -21.16
CA LYS A 363 13.67 -14.28 -22.14
C LYS A 363 14.43 -13.87 -23.40
N GLU A 364 14.17 -12.67 -23.93
CA GLU A 364 14.87 -12.14 -25.11
C GLU A 364 16.37 -11.92 -24.82
N ARG A 365 16.73 -11.45 -23.62
CA ARG A 365 18.14 -11.32 -23.20
C ARG A 365 18.83 -12.67 -23.11
N GLU A 366 18.17 -13.66 -22.50
CA GLU A 366 18.70 -15.02 -22.39
C GLU A 366 18.90 -15.66 -23.77
N GLU A 367 17.96 -15.49 -24.69
CA GLU A 367 18.09 -15.99 -26.06
C GLU A 367 19.23 -15.30 -26.82
N ARG A 368 19.40 -13.98 -26.66
CA ARG A 368 20.55 -13.25 -27.22
C ARG A 368 21.88 -13.70 -26.63
N GLU A 369 21.94 -14.00 -25.34
CA GLU A 369 23.16 -14.54 -24.71
C GLU A 369 23.48 -15.95 -25.21
N ARG A 370 22.48 -16.83 -25.33
CA ARG A 370 22.63 -18.16 -25.94
C ARG A 370 23.13 -18.05 -27.39
N ALA A 371 22.57 -17.14 -28.19
CA ALA A 371 23.02 -16.90 -29.55
C ALA A 371 24.47 -16.39 -29.63
N ARG A 372 24.86 -15.48 -28.72
CA ARG A 372 26.25 -14.99 -28.62
C ARG A 372 27.22 -16.08 -28.16
N ALA A 373 26.80 -16.96 -27.25
CA ALA A 373 27.60 -18.10 -26.81
C ALA A 373 27.84 -19.08 -27.96
N LEU A 374 26.80 -19.41 -28.73
CA LEU A 374 26.92 -20.25 -29.92
C LEU A 374 27.82 -19.62 -31.01
N ASP A 375 27.75 -18.31 -31.24
CA ASP A 375 28.65 -17.64 -32.19
C ASP A 375 30.11 -17.68 -31.71
N ARG A 376 30.35 -17.47 -30.41
CA ARG A 376 31.69 -17.59 -29.81
C ARG A 376 32.24 -19.00 -29.95
N GLU A 377 31.43 -20.03 -29.68
CA GLU A 377 31.83 -21.43 -29.85
C GLU A 377 32.19 -21.76 -31.30
N LYS A 378 31.38 -21.27 -32.27
CA LYS A 378 31.69 -21.43 -33.70
C LYS A 378 32.98 -20.73 -34.11
N ARG A 379 33.28 -19.55 -33.56
CA ARG A 379 34.55 -18.84 -33.82
C ARG A 379 35.73 -19.61 -33.25
N LEU A 380 35.64 -20.10 -32.01
CA LEU A 380 36.69 -20.89 -31.38
C LEU A 380 36.93 -22.21 -32.14
N ALA A 381 35.87 -22.87 -32.63
CA ALA A 381 35.99 -24.07 -33.43
C ALA A 381 36.69 -23.80 -34.78
N LYS A 382 36.34 -22.69 -35.46
CA LYS A 382 37.02 -22.28 -36.71
C LYS A 382 38.49 -21.94 -36.47
N GLU A 383 38.79 -21.17 -35.43
CA GLU A 383 40.18 -20.82 -35.08
C GLU A 383 41.01 -22.06 -34.74
N LYS A 384 40.43 -23.02 -34.01
CA LYS A 384 41.09 -24.30 -33.72
C LYS A 384 41.37 -25.09 -35.00
N GLN A 385 40.40 -25.18 -35.91
CA GLN A 385 40.57 -25.86 -37.20
C GLN A 385 41.64 -25.17 -38.07
N GLU A 386 41.72 -23.84 -38.05
CA GLU A 386 42.74 -23.09 -38.77
C GLU A 386 44.14 -23.30 -38.18
N ARG A 387 44.27 -23.34 -36.85
CA ARG A 387 45.53 -23.70 -36.18
C ARG A 387 45.98 -25.11 -36.51
N GLU A 388 45.07 -26.09 -36.49
CA GLU A 388 45.39 -27.48 -36.85
C GLU A 388 45.85 -27.59 -38.32
N ARG A 389 45.25 -26.83 -39.25
CA ARG A 389 45.70 -26.77 -40.64
C ARG A 389 47.08 -26.12 -40.78
N ALA A 390 47.31 -25.01 -40.09
CA ALA A 390 48.60 -24.32 -40.11
C ALA A 390 49.73 -25.18 -39.49
N GLU A 391 49.43 -25.96 -38.45
CA GLU A 391 50.38 -26.92 -37.88
C GLU A 391 50.65 -28.10 -38.82
N ALA A 392 49.61 -28.63 -39.47
CA ALA A 392 49.79 -29.68 -40.48
C ALA A 392 50.62 -29.20 -41.68
N GLU A 393 50.42 -27.97 -42.14
CA GLU A 393 51.21 -27.37 -43.23
C GLU A 393 52.68 -27.16 -42.82
N LYS A 394 52.93 -26.71 -41.58
CA LYS A 394 54.30 -26.62 -41.04
C LYS A 394 54.99 -27.97 -40.93
N LEU A 395 54.26 -29.02 -40.56
CA LEU A 395 54.81 -30.38 -40.50
C LEU A 395 55.14 -30.90 -41.91
N ASP A 396 54.29 -30.67 -42.90
CA ASP A 396 54.53 -31.04 -44.30
C ASP A 396 55.71 -30.24 -44.90
N GLU A 397 55.84 -28.96 -44.56
CA GLU A 397 56.98 -28.13 -44.98
C GLU A 397 58.29 -28.55 -44.30
N GLU A 398 58.26 -28.91 -43.01
CA GLU A 398 59.41 -29.44 -42.29
C GLU A 398 59.82 -30.82 -42.84
N GLU A 399 58.86 -31.68 -43.17
CA GLU A 399 59.12 -32.97 -43.81
C GLU A 399 59.77 -32.79 -45.19
N LYS A 400 59.25 -31.89 -46.03
CA LYS A 400 59.87 -31.53 -47.32
C LYS A 400 61.28 -30.97 -47.15
N ARG A 401 61.53 -30.15 -46.12
CA ARG A 401 62.88 -29.67 -45.81
C ARG A 401 63.81 -30.80 -45.41
N ARG A 402 63.34 -31.75 -44.60
CA ARG A 402 64.13 -32.94 -44.20
C ARG A 402 64.42 -33.84 -45.40
N GLU A 403 63.47 -33.99 -46.33
CA GLU A 403 63.69 -34.72 -47.57
C GLU A 403 64.68 -34.01 -48.50
N GLN A 404 64.60 -32.69 -48.61
CA GLN A 404 65.58 -31.89 -49.35
C GLN A 404 66.97 -31.94 -48.73
N GLU A 405 67.10 -31.87 -47.40
CA GLU A 405 68.38 -32.03 -46.69
C GLU A 405 68.93 -33.44 -46.83
N LYS A 406 68.09 -34.48 -46.84
CA LYS A 406 68.50 -35.86 -47.16
C LYS A 406 68.96 -35.99 -48.60
N ALA A 407 68.26 -35.41 -49.56
CA ALA A 407 68.66 -35.42 -50.97
C ALA A 407 69.94 -34.62 -51.21
N GLU A 408 70.13 -33.50 -50.52
CA GLU A 408 71.36 -32.70 -50.60
C GLU A 408 72.54 -33.39 -49.92
N SER A 409 72.33 -34.02 -48.76
CA SER A 409 73.37 -34.81 -48.10
C SER A 409 73.73 -36.07 -48.90
N GLU A 410 72.78 -36.75 -49.54
CA GLU A 410 73.08 -37.82 -50.49
C GLU A 410 73.82 -37.33 -51.74
N ARG A 411 73.48 -36.14 -52.26
CA ARG A 411 74.25 -35.51 -53.34
C ARG A 411 75.66 -35.15 -52.88
N ARG A 412 75.84 -34.62 -51.67
CA ARG A 412 77.15 -34.34 -51.09
C ARG A 412 77.94 -35.62 -50.85
N VAL A 413 77.31 -36.71 -50.43
CA VAL A 413 77.96 -38.03 -50.29
C VAL A 413 78.39 -38.55 -51.67
N LYS A 414 77.55 -38.46 -52.70
CA LYS A 414 77.91 -38.84 -54.08
C LYS A 414 78.98 -37.93 -54.68
N GLU A 415 78.97 -36.64 -54.34
CA GLU A 415 79.99 -35.68 -54.76
C GLU A 415 81.32 -35.87 -53.99
N GLU A 416 81.25 -36.28 -52.72
CA GLU A 416 82.42 -36.66 -51.93
C GLU A 416 82.95 -38.04 -52.36
N GLU A 417 82.10 -38.96 -52.80
CA GLU A 417 82.47 -40.27 -53.35
C GLU A 417 83.12 -40.12 -54.74
N THR A 418 82.59 -39.26 -55.60
CA THR A 418 83.25 -38.90 -56.87
C THR A 418 84.51 -38.05 -56.66
N LYS A 419 84.58 -37.20 -55.62
CA LYS A 419 85.84 -36.57 -55.19
C LYS A 419 86.80 -37.61 -54.61
N ARG A 420 86.34 -38.65 -53.92
CA ARG A 420 87.16 -39.77 -53.42
C ARG A 420 87.63 -40.68 -54.54
N GLU A 421 86.88 -40.88 -55.61
CA GLU A 421 87.33 -41.58 -56.82
C GLU A 421 88.38 -40.75 -57.57
N ARG A 422 88.16 -39.44 -57.76
CA ARG A 422 89.17 -38.52 -58.32
C ARG A 422 90.42 -38.42 -57.45
N LEU A 423 90.25 -38.40 -56.12
CA LEU A 423 91.34 -38.47 -55.16
C LEU A 423 91.97 -39.87 -55.11
N ALA A 424 91.27 -40.96 -55.43
CA ALA A 424 91.85 -42.30 -55.52
C ALA A 424 92.68 -42.49 -56.80
N GLU A 425 92.32 -41.82 -57.88
CA GLU A 425 93.15 -41.67 -59.09
C GLU A 425 94.37 -40.76 -58.83
N ASP A 426 94.20 -39.62 -58.16
CA ASP A 426 95.31 -38.74 -57.76
C ASP A 426 96.19 -39.35 -56.66
N VAL A 427 95.65 -40.21 -55.79
CA VAL A 427 96.38 -40.97 -54.75
C VAL A 427 97.10 -42.17 -55.36
N LYS A 428 96.66 -42.74 -56.49
CA LYS A 428 97.50 -43.67 -57.27
C LYS A 428 98.67 -42.94 -57.96
N ALA A 429 98.51 -41.67 -58.34
CA ALA A 429 99.60 -40.82 -58.85
C ALA A 429 100.50 -40.20 -57.77
N ARG A 430 100.02 -40.06 -56.52
CA ARG A 430 100.81 -39.57 -55.36
C ARG A 430 101.41 -40.68 -54.49
N LYS A 431 100.93 -41.93 -54.56
CA LYS A 431 101.54 -43.09 -53.87
C LYS A 431 102.88 -43.57 -54.47
N GLU A 432 103.29 -43.07 -55.64
CA GLU A 432 104.68 -43.15 -56.12
C GLU A 432 105.59 -42.01 -55.59
N LYS A 433 105.02 -40.96 -54.98
CA LYS A 433 105.77 -39.79 -54.47
C LYS A 433 105.74 -39.63 -52.95
N GLU A 434 104.89 -40.39 -52.24
CA GLU A 434 104.78 -40.37 -50.77
C GLU A 434 105.28 -41.65 -50.07
N GLU A 435 106.12 -42.47 -50.74
CA GLU A 435 107.01 -43.44 -50.06
C GLU A 435 108.20 -42.75 -49.35
N LYS A 436 108.27 -41.41 -49.35
CA LYS A 436 109.41 -40.66 -48.79
C LYS A 436 109.15 -39.82 -47.55
N LEU A 437 107.93 -39.66 -47.03
CA LEU A 437 107.71 -38.86 -45.82
C LEU A 437 106.65 -39.44 -44.88
N ALA A 438 106.83 -40.72 -44.54
CA ALA A 438 106.48 -41.17 -43.21
C ALA A 438 107.33 -40.41 -42.19
N LYS A 439 106.70 -39.64 -41.27
CA LYS A 439 106.99 -39.57 -39.81
C LYS A 439 106.45 -38.26 -39.18
N ARG A 440 105.49 -38.42 -38.24
CA ARG A 440 105.20 -37.65 -36.98
C ARG A 440 103.69 -37.32 -36.88
N ALA A 441 102.87 -38.04 -36.08
CA ALA A 441 102.61 -37.94 -34.62
C ALA A 441 101.12 -37.49 -34.40
N LYS A 442 100.15 -38.37 -34.11
CA LYS A 442 99.63 -38.93 -32.83
C LYS A 442 99.03 -37.93 -31.80
N GLY A 443 97.71 -38.08 -31.52
CA GLY A 443 97.01 -37.73 -30.25
C GLY A 443 95.58 -37.16 -30.46
N ARG A 444 94.46 -37.92 -30.36
CA ARG A 444 93.60 -38.30 -29.20
C ARG A 444 92.88 -37.14 -28.46
N LYS A 445 91.53 -37.06 -28.51
CA LYS A 445 90.55 -37.50 -27.46
C LYS A 445 89.13 -36.89 -27.62
N ASP A 446 88.18 -37.60 -27.03
CA ASP A 446 86.71 -37.55 -27.11
C ASP A 446 86.02 -36.35 -26.40
N GLY A 447 84.78 -36.06 -26.80
CA GLY A 447 83.86 -35.16 -26.09
C GLY A 447 82.39 -35.41 -26.44
N SER A 448 81.67 -36.07 -25.55
CA SER A 448 80.25 -36.45 -25.63
C SER A 448 79.35 -35.58 -24.73
N ASN A 449 78.06 -35.54 -25.08
CA ASN A 449 76.86 -35.26 -24.26
C ASN A 449 76.46 -33.79 -24.03
N GLY A 450 75.35 -33.39 -24.67
CA GLY A 450 74.02 -33.56 -24.06
C GLY A 450 73.51 -32.40 -23.15
N PRO A 451 72.34 -31.81 -23.43
CA PRO A 451 71.83 -30.63 -22.75
C PRO A 451 70.94 -30.94 -21.52
N THR A 452 70.86 -29.91 -20.68
CA THR A 452 69.99 -29.62 -19.53
C THR A 452 68.57 -30.21 -19.57
N LEU A 453 68.24 -30.98 -18.52
CA LEU A 453 66.89 -31.32 -18.06
C LEU A 453 66.58 -30.47 -16.81
N ASP A 454 65.49 -29.71 -16.86
CA ASP A 454 64.95 -28.93 -15.75
C ASP A 454 63.51 -29.46 -15.48
N PRO A 455 63.27 -30.24 -14.41
CA PRO A 455 61.94 -30.60 -13.96
C PRO A 455 61.65 -29.90 -12.62
N CYS A 456 60.78 -28.88 -12.64
CA CYS A 456 60.21 -28.35 -11.41
C CYS A 456 58.72 -28.73 -11.32
N PRO A 457 58.24 -29.23 -10.16
CA PRO A 457 57.06 -30.06 -10.07
C PRO A 457 55.82 -29.28 -9.64
N LEU A 458 54.69 -29.60 -10.29
CA LEU A 458 53.39 -29.63 -9.64
C LEU A 458 53.49 -30.58 -8.44
N LEU A 459 53.31 -30.08 -7.21
CA LEU A 459 52.47 -30.66 -6.14
C LEU A 459 52.81 -29.98 -4.81
N LEU A 460 51.78 -29.74 -3.98
CA LEU A 460 51.82 -29.35 -2.55
C LEU A 460 51.64 -27.87 -2.19
N LEU A 461 50.63 -27.17 -2.75
CA LEU A 461 50.11 -25.98 -2.05
C LEU A 461 48.61 -25.68 -2.19
N LEU A 462 47.78 -26.54 -2.81
CA LEU A 462 46.35 -26.23 -3.01
C LEU A 462 45.35 -27.24 -2.42
N MET A 463 45.78 -28.09 -1.48
CA MET A 463 44.89 -29.04 -0.77
C MET A 463 44.69 -28.67 0.71
N CYS A 464 45.19 -27.51 1.17
CA CYS A 464 45.09 -27.07 2.58
C CYS A 464 43.95 -26.08 2.89
N VAL A 465 42.99 -25.85 1.98
CA VAL A 465 41.84 -24.95 2.24
C VAL A 465 40.47 -25.65 2.07
N LEU A 466 40.46 -26.97 1.88
CA LEU A 466 39.23 -27.77 1.72
C LEU A 466 39.07 -28.85 2.81
N GLY A 467 39.64 -28.59 3.98
CA GLY A 467 39.20 -29.22 5.22
C GLY A 467 38.32 -28.27 6.00
N CYS A 468 37.27 -28.83 6.61
CA CYS A 468 36.69 -28.35 7.88
C CYS A 468 35.41 -27.50 7.88
N THR A 469 34.49 -27.63 6.92
CA THR A 469 33.08 -27.32 7.24
C THR A 469 32.08 -28.25 6.55
N PHE A 470 31.17 -28.81 7.35
CA PHE A 470 29.90 -29.47 6.98
C PHE A 470 29.89 -30.98 6.67
N VAL A 471 30.30 -31.76 7.66
CA VAL A 471 29.36 -32.71 8.29
C VAL A 471 28.67 -31.95 9.43
N CYS A 472 27.36 -31.74 9.30
CA CYS A 472 26.37 -31.55 10.36
C CYS A 472 25.00 -31.78 9.73
#